data_AF-A0A7W9G3H7-F1
#
_entry.id   AF-A0A7W9G3H7-F1
#
_cell.length_a   1.000
_cell.length_b   1.000
_cell.length_c   1.000
_cell.angle_alpha   90.00
_cell.angle_beta   90.00
_cell.angle_gamma   90.00
#
_symmetry.space_group_name_H-M   'P 1'
#
loop_
_entity.id
_entity.type
_entity.pdbx_description
1 polymer ?
#
loop_
_entity_poly.entity_id
_entity_poly.type
_entity_poly.pdbx_seq_one_letter_code
_entity_poly.pdbx_strand_id
1 'polypeptide(L)'
;MTVDHLVPISGATKGEFRPETVLTSHGRTLVVTDNASSHSVRVTPASLYHYNCQQVTAKTGKLQPVQGIAALDADGLVLLDLPGEWHKPDLDIFAHRAGIPLLDARSSPPARVRAVLASRAPGWQRVRGLRPLFPRKWHKPVAICAGIAGMALMAYLASLGMWAAWRAVSSIGRFLLEMFESKWLMVAFSPALLVLRPVLGRINRWRARRGTLLPSSGRGPDLRADSSGTLQIFHGNEVTATRRIGASPREAFSLLLYQYDSLTGLFILDVTGSPLHHLPGRWLPEYAHTFTKRHNLSLAVHRISREEYLNLTRATKDANP
;
A
#
# COMPACT_ATOMS: atom_id res chain seq x y z
N MET A 1 -19.24 -7.01 -33.69
CA MET A 1 -17.84 -7.18 -33.25
C MET A 1 -17.83 -7.89 -31.91
N THR A 2 -17.22 -9.07 -31.86
CA THR A 2 -17.09 -9.94 -30.69
C THR A 2 -15.96 -9.44 -29.80
N VAL A 3 -16.31 -8.71 -28.75
CA VAL A 3 -15.33 -8.31 -27.72
C VAL A 3 -15.11 -9.52 -26.79
N ASP A 4 -14.23 -10.44 -27.20
CA ASP A 4 -13.77 -11.57 -26.37
C ASP A 4 -12.64 -11.14 -25.41
N HIS A 5 -12.18 -9.89 -25.54
CA HIS A 5 -11.15 -9.26 -24.74
C HIS A 5 -11.63 -7.90 -24.25
N LEU A 6 -11.63 -7.69 -22.94
CA LEU A 6 -11.98 -6.43 -22.31
C LEU A 6 -10.70 -5.74 -21.84
N VAL A 7 -10.66 -4.42 -22.00
CA VAL A 7 -9.53 -3.58 -21.58
C VAL A 7 -10.05 -2.40 -20.77
N PRO A 8 -9.33 -1.92 -19.76
CA PRO A 8 -9.74 -0.72 -19.03
C PRO A 8 -9.75 0.48 -19.97
N ILE A 9 -10.65 1.43 -19.77
CA ILE A 9 -10.71 2.69 -20.54
C ILE A 9 -9.65 3.67 -20.03
N SER A 10 -9.48 3.75 -18.71
CA SER A 10 -8.62 4.73 -18.06
C SER A 10 -7.95 4.16 -16.80
N GLY A 11 -7.14 4.99 -16.12
CA GLY A 11 -6.49 4.65 -14.85
C GLY A 11 -7.46 4.34 -13.72
N ALA A 12 -6.97 3.74 -12.64
CA ALA A 12 -7.79 3.45 -11.47
C ALA A 12 -8.26 4.72 -10.73
N THR A 13 -7.49 5.81 -10.84
CA THR A 13 -7.85 7.14 -10.34
C THR A 13 -7.73 8.19 -11.45
N LYS A 14 -8.33 9.37 -11.23
CA LYS A 14 -8.29 10.48 -12.20
C LYS A 14 -6.84 10.92 -12.45
N GLY A 15 -6.42 10.85 -13.71
CA GLY A 15 -5.08 11.23 -14.16
C GLY A 15 -4.01 10.15 -14.02
N GLU A 16 -4.36 8.94 -13.58
CA GLU A 16 -3.45 7.79 -13.67
C GLU A 16 -3.40 7.18 -15.07
N PHE A 17 -2.26 6.56 -15.36
CA PHE A 17 -2.07 5.82 -16.62
C PHE A 17 -3.06 4.66 -16.71
N ARG A 18 -3.58 4.46 -17.91
CA ARG A 18 -4.38 3.29 -18.25
C ARG A 18 -3.55 2.02 -18.03
N PRO A 19 -4.07 1.02 -17.28
CA PRO A 19 -3.41 -0.26 -17.14
C PRO A 19 -3.28 -0.98 -18.48
N GLU A 20 -2.13 -1.59 -18.73
CA GLU A 20 -1.87 -2.48 -19.86
C GLU A 20 -2.39 -3.91 -19.58
N THR A 21 -3.53 -4.04 -18.89
CA THR A 21 -4.19 -5.33 -18.63
C THR A 21 -5.22 -5.67 -19.70
N VAL A 22 -5.25 -6.93 -20.13
CA VAL A 22 -6.30 -7.49 -21.00
C VAL A 22 -7.00 -8.60 -20.25
N LEU A 23 -8.33 -8.53 -20.18
CA LEU A 23 -9.19 -9.54 -19.57
C LEU A 23 -9.88 -10.35 -20.68
N THR A 24 -9.64 -11.65 -20.74
CA THR A 24 -10.32 -12.58 -21.66
C THR A 24 -11.10 -13.63 -20.87
N SER A 25 -12.08 -14.25 -21.52
CA SER A 25 -12.86 -15.35 -20.93
C SER A 25 -12.83 -16.60 -21.83
N HIS A 26 -12.78 -17.75 -21.17
CA HIS A 26 -12.96 -19.06 -21.77
C HIS A 26 -14.03 -19.81 -20.98
N GLY A 27 -15.29 -19.60 -21.35
CA GLY A 27 -16.44 -19.94 -20.51
C GLY A 27 -16.38 -19.15 -19.20
N ARG A 28 -16.52 -19.85 -18.06
CA ARG A 28 -16.46 -19.23 -16.73
C ARG A 28 -15.03 -18.96 -16.23
N THR A 29 -14.01 -19.37 -16.97
CA THR A 29 -12.62 -19.11 -16.61
C THR A 29 -12.18 -17.76 -17.18
N LEU A 30 -11.70 -16.87 -16.31
CA LEU A 30 -11.10 -15.61 -16.70
C LEU A 30 -9.59 -15.75 -16.80
N VAL A 31 -9.01 -15.12 -17.81
CA VAL A 31 -7.56 -14.96 -17.97
C VAL A 31 -7.28 -13.47 -18.03
N VAL A 32 -6.40 -13.01 -17.15
CA VAL A 32 -5.89 -11.64 -17.18
C VAL A 32 -4.44 -11.67 -17.61
N THR A 33 -4.12 -10.94 -18.65
CA THR A 33 -2.75 -10.75 -19.14
C THR A 33 -2.31 -9.32 -18.85
N ASP A 34 -1.26 -9.18 -18.05
CA ASP A 34 -0.57 -7.91 -17.81
C ASP A 34 0.53 -7.74 -18.86
N ASN A 35 0.26 -6.96 -19.89
CA ASN A 35 1.22 -6.72 -20.97
C ASN A 35 2.44 -5.91 -20.48
N ALA A 36 2.33 -5.16 -19.38
CA ALA A 36 3.45 -4.39 -18.83
C ALA A 36 4.49 -5.29 -18.14
N SER A 37 4.05 -6.42 -17.55
CA SER A 37 4.93 -7.38 -16.86
C SER A 37 5.08 -8.72 -17.59
N SER A 38 4.32 -8.95 -18.67
CA SER A 38 4.18 -10.25 -19.35
C SER A 38 3.69 -11.37 -18.43
N HIS A 39 3.01 -11.01 -17.34
CA HIS A 39 2.44 -11.96 -16.39
C HIS A 39 0.99 -12.27 -16.76
N SER A 40 0.56 -13.51 -16.59
CA SER A 40 -0.84 -13.91 -16.82
C SER A 40 -1.37 -14.69 -15.61
N VAL A 41 -2.62 -14.42 -15.26
CA VAL A 41 -3.32 -15.01 -14.12
C VAL A 41 -4.63 -15.61 -14.61
N ARG A 42 -4.90 -16.85 -14.21
CA ARG A 42 -6.13 -17.57 -14.55
C ARG A 42 -6.94 -17.82 -13.29
N VAL A 43 -8.22 -17.44 -13.30
CA VAL A 43 -9.15 -17.62 -12.19
C VAL A 43 -10.52 -18.07 -12.67
N THR A 44 -11.27 -18.79 -11.83
CA THR A 44 -12.66 -19.18 -12.12
C THR A 44 -13.57 -18.56 -11.06
N PRO A 45 -14.03 -17.32 -11.26
CA PRO A 45 -14.83 -16.64 -10.25
C PRO A 45 -16.29 -17.10 -10.26
N ALA A 46 -16.94 -16.96 -9.11
CA ALA A 46 -18.39 -17.08 -9.01
C ALA A 46 -19.09 -15.80 -9.48
N SER A 47 -18.45 -14.63 -9.33
CA SER A 47 -18.99 -13.34 -9.76
C SER A 47 -17.90 -12.31 -10.06
N LEU A 48 -18.25 -11.28 -10.82
CA LEU A 48 -17.46 -10.07 -11.00
C LEU A 48 -18.06 -8.95 -10.14
N TYR A 49 -17.21 -8.14 -9.54
CA TYR A 49 -17.59 -7.07 -8.63
C TYR A 49 -17.02 -5.74 -9.15
N HIS A 50 -17.88 -4.94 -9.79
CA HIS A 50 -17.52 -3.65 -10.35
C HIS A 50 -17.64 -2.59 -9.26
N TYR A 51 -16.53 -1.96 -8.90
CA TYR A 51 -16.47 -1.14 -7.70
C TYR A 51 -15.97 0.28 -7.97
N ASN A 52 -16.38 1.19 -7.09
CA ASN A 52 -15.83 2.53 -6.93
C ASN A 52 -15.74 2.79 -5.41
N CYS A 53 -14.54 3.05 -4.90
CA CYS A 53 -14.35 3.34 -3.48
C CYS A 53 -13.32 4.43 -3.26
N GLN A 54 -13.40 5.11 -2.13
CA GLN A 54 -12.34 6.03 -1.72
C GLN A 54 -11.21 5.24 -1.07
N GLN A 55 -10.00 5.39 -1.61
CA GLN A 55 -8.77 4.83 -1.06
C GLN A 55 -7.70 5.92 -0.97
N VAL A 56 -6.86 5.84 0.05
CA VAL A 56 -5.71 6.74 0.18
C VAL A 56 -4.61 6.31 -0.78
N THR A 57 -4.19 7.22 -1.65
CA THR A 57 -3.14 6.93 -2.62
C THR A 57 -1.76 7.13 -2.00
N ALA A 58 -0.89 6.12 -2.13
CA ALA A 58 0.48 6.18 -1.61
C ALA A 58 1.32 7.35 -2.19
N LYS A 59 0.95 7.90 -3.34
CA LYS A 59 1.63 9.04 -3.98
C LYS A 59 1.29 10.37 -3.33
N THR A 60 0.02 10.63 -3.03
CA THR A 60 -0.44 11.94 -2.55
C THR A 60 -0.78 11.94 -1.07
N GLY A 61 -1.00 10.77 -0.46
CA GLY A 61 -1.58 10.67 0.87
C GLY A 61 -2.90 11.42 0.95
N LYS A 62 -3.70 11.35 -0.12
CA LYS A 62 -5.07 11.89 -0.18
C LYS A 62 -6.04 10.78 -0.54
N LEU A 63 -7.22 10.82 0.07
CA LEU A 63 -8.40 10.08 -0.35
C LEU A 63 -8.74 10.40 -1.81
N GLN A 64 -8.67 9.40 -2.67
CA GLN A 64 -9.11 9.50 -4.06
C GLN A 64 -10.09 8.38 -4.39
N PRO A 65 -11.08 8.64 -5.26
CA PRO A 65 -11.90 7.56 -5.81
C PRO A 65 -11.01 6.63 -6.65
N VAL A 66 -11.05 5.35 -6.31
CA VAL A 66 -10.42 4.23 -7.00
C VAL A 66 -11.52 3.36 -7.58
N GLN A 67 -11.43 3.07 -8.86
CA GLN A 67 -12.35 2.19 -9.58
C GLN A 67 -11.64 0.94 -10.08
N GLY A 68 -12.40 -0.12 -10.31
CA GLY A 68 -11.88 -1.38 -10.79
C GLY A 68 -12.92 -2.48 -10.81
N ILE A 69 -12.44 -3.67 -11.17
CA ILE A 69 -13.22 -4.91 -11.10
C ILE A 69 -12.46 -5.89 -10.23
N ALA A 70 -13.16 -6.54 -9.31
CA ALA A 70 -12.66 -7.70 -8.59
C ALA A 70 -13.38 -8.96 -9.06
N ALA A 71 -12.67 -10.08 -9.15
CA ALA A 71 -13.26 -11.40 -9.36
C ALA A 71 -13.41 -12.07 -8.00
N LEU A 72 -14.64 -12.48 -7.65
CA LEU A 72 -14.96 -13.08 -6.35
C LEU A 72 -15.18 -14.58 -6.47
N ASP A 73 -14.79 -15.33 -5.45
CA ASP A 73 -15.15 -16.74 -5.31
C ASP A 73 -16.61 -16.93 -4.85
N ALA A 74 -17.01 -18.18 -4.62
CA ALA A 74 -18.37 -18.53 -4.19
C ALA A 74 -18.74 -18.01 -2.80
N ASP A 75 -17.75 -17.72 -1.95
CA ASP A 75 -17.96 -17.19 -0.60
C ASP A 75 -17.98 -15.65 -0.57
N GLY A 76 -17.68 -15.01 -1.70
CA GLY A 76 -17.57 -13.56 -1.85
C GLY A 76 -16.17 -13.01 -1.57
N LEU A 77 -15.15 -13.87 -1.48
CA LEU A 77 -13.76 -13.46 -1.27
C LEU A 77 -13.07 -13.09 -2.59
N VAL A 78 -12.20 -12.09 -2.56
CA VAL A 78 -11.47 -11.62 -3.74
C VAL A 78 -10.41 -12.64 -4.16
N LEU A 79 -10.53 -13.16 -5.39
CA LEU A 79 -9.50 -13.97 -6.06
C LEU A 79 -8.55 -13.08 -6.88
N LEU A 80 -9.10 -12.04 -7.50
CA LEU A 80 -8.35 -11.17 -8.41
C LEU A 80 -8.87 -9.74 -8.29
N ASP A 81 -7.95 -8.78 -8.17
CA ASP A 81 -8.27 -7.35 -8.20
C ASP A 81 -7.61 -6.68 -9.41
N LEU A 82 -8.42 -5.98 -10.22
CA LEU A 82 -8.04 -5.28 -11.45
C LEU A 82 -8.42 -3.79 -11.37
N PRO A 83 -7.54 -2.97 -10.77
CA PRO A 83 -7.75 -1.53 -10.70
C PRO A 83 -7.74 -0.91 -12.11
N GLY A 84 -8.69 -0.01 -12.38
CA GLY A 84 -8.85 0.64 -13.69
C GLY A 84 -10.30 1.05 -13.91
N GLU A 85 -10.54 2.03 -14.76
CA GLU A 85 -11.91 2.32 -15.19
C GLU A 85 -12.32 1.34 -16.29
N TRP A 86 -13.51 0.76 -16.20
CA TRP A 86 -14.02 -0.24 -17.16
C TRP A 86 -15.35 0.22 -17.76
N HIS A 87 -15.53 0.04 -19.07
CA HIS A 87 -16.78 0.45 -19.72
C HIS A 87 -17.91 -0.45 -19.25
N LYS A 88 -18.91 0.12 -18.55
CA LYS A 88 -20.01 -0.67 -17.97
C LYS A 88 -20.76 -1.51 -19.02
N PRO A 89 -21.21 -0.95 -20.17
CA PRO A 89 -21.90 -1.74 -21.19
C PRO A 89 -21.07 -2.91 -21.71
N ASP A 90 -19.77 -2.69 -21.98
CA ASP A 90 -18.90 -3.77 -22.46
C ASP A 90 -18.66 -4.83 -21.39
N LEU A 91 -18.56 -4.41 -20.13
CA LEU A 91 -18.41 -5.31 -18.99
C LEU A 91 -19.67 -6.16 -18.77
N ASP A 92 -20.86 -5.57 -18.90
CA ASP A 92 -22.14 -6.29 -18.82
C ASP A 92 -22.23 -7.36 -19.91
N ILE A 93 -21.90 -7.00 -21.16
CA ILE A 93 -21.88 -7.92 -22.30
C ILE A 93 -20.85 -9.04 -22.09
N PHE A 94 -19.64 -8.68 -21.64
CA PHE A 94 -18.56 -9.62 -21.38
C PHE A 94 -18.95 -10.63 -20.28
N ALA A 95 -19.46 -10.14 -19.15
CA ALA A 95 -19.88 -10.96 -18.02
C ALA A 95 -21.02 -11.92 -18.39
N HIS A 96 -22.02 -11.41 -19.13
CA HIS A 96 -23.14 -12.22 -19.63
C HIS A 96 -22.66 -13.36 -20.54
N ARG A 97 -21.77 -13.07 -21.50
CA ARG A 97 -21.20 -14.09 -22.41
C ARG A 97 -20.35 -15.12 -21.68
N ALA A 98 -19.58 -14.71 -20.68
CA ALA A 98 -18.78 -15.60 -19.86
C ALA A 98 -19.63 -16.47 -18.90
N GLY A 99 -20.93 -16.17 -18.74
CA GLY A 99 -21.79 -16.83 -17.76
C GLY A 99 -21.38 -16.52 -16.32
N ILE A 100 -20.86 -15.31 -16.09
CA ILE A 100 -20.40 -14.84 -14.77
C ILE A 100 -21.29 -13.66 -14.36
N PRO A 101 -22.04 -13.76 -13.24
CA PRO A 101 -22.81 -12.65 -12.71
C PRO A 101 -21.95 -11.41 -12.45
N LEU A 102 -22.45 -10.23 -12.85
CA LEU A 102 -21.84 -8.94 -12.53
C LEU A 102 -22.60 -8.25 -11.41
N LEU A 103 -21.88 -7.90 -10.35
CA LEU A 103 -22.36 -7.12 -9.22
C LEU A 103 -21.87 -5.67 -9.37
N ASP A 104 -22.78 -4.72 -9.64
CA ASP A 104 -22.45 -3.29 -9.70
C ASP A 104 -22.52 -2.67 -8.30
N ALA A 105 -21.35 -2.45 -7.71
CA ALA A 105 -21.19 -1.89 -6.37
C ALA A 105 -20.69 -0.45 -6.36
N ARG A 106 -20.72 0.24 -7.51
CA ARG A 106 -20.23 1.63 -7.61
C ARG A 106 -21.05 2.64 -6.81
N SER A 107 -22.31 2.33 -6.53
CA SER A 107 -23.20 3.12 -5.66
C SER A 107 -23.22 2.64 -4.21
N SER A 108 -22.52 1.55 -3.89
CA SER A 108 -22.48 1.01 -2.52
C SER A 108 -21.69 1.95 -1.59
N PRO A 109 -21.99 1.95 -0.28
CA PRO A 109 -21.21 2.71 0.69
C PRO A 109 -19.71 2.38 0.60
N PRO A 110 -18.80 3.38 0.53
CA PRO A 110 -17.37 3.13 0.34
C PRO A 110 -16.76 2.16 1.35
N ALA A 111 -17.18 2.21 2.62
CA ALA A 111 -16.73 1.31 3.67
C ALA A 111 -17.07 -0.16 3.38
N ARG A 112 -18.27 -0.43 2.87
CA ARG A 112 -18.70 -1.78 2.47
C ARG A 112 -17.88 -2.30 1.29
N VAL A 113 -17.62 -1.43 0.31
CA VAL A 113 -16.77 -1.79 -0.84
C VAL A 113 -15.35 -2.13 -0.38
N ARG A 114 -14.77 -1.32 0.52
CA ARG A 114 -13.45 -1.60 1.10
C ARG A 114 -13.41 -2.91 1.88
N ALA A 115 -14.45 -3.21 2.67
CA ALA A 115 -14.56 -4.46 3.41
C ALA A 115 -14.53 -5.68 2.47
N VAL A 116 -15.32 -5.64 1.38
CA VAL A 116 -15.30 -6.70 0.35
C VAL A 116 -13.92 -6.81 -0.30
N LEU A 117 -13.30 -5.70 -0.69
CA LEU A 117 -11.97 -5.72 -1.30
C LEU A 117 -10.85 -6.20 -0.36
N ALA A 118 -11.05 -6.07 0.95
CA ALA A 118 -10.10 -6.56 1.95
C ALA A 118 -10.27 -8.05 2.26
N SER A 119 -11.47 -8.59 2.04
CA SER A 119 -11.76 -10.03 2.16
C SER A 119 -11.18 -10.79 0.97
N ARG A 120 -10.09 -11.53 1.19
CA ARG A 120 -9.26 -12.13 0.14
C ARG A 120 -9.30 -13.64 0.24
N ALA A 121 -9.36 -14.30 -0.90
CA ALA A 121 -9.25 -15.75 -0.98
C ALA A 121 -7.77 -16.17 -0.89
N PRO A 122 -7.45 -17.40 -0.43
CA PRO A 122 -6.11 -17.94 -0.57
C PRO A 122 -5.65 -17.92 -2.03
N GLY A 123 -4.41 -17.47 -2.26
CA GLY A 123 -3.87 -17.32 -3.61
C GLY A 123 -4.39 -16.09 -4.37
N TRP A 124 -5.12 -15.17 -3.72
CA TRP A 124 -5.56 -13.93 -4.36
C TRP A 124 -4.39 -13.14 -4.97
N GLN A 125 -4.67 -12.39 -6.04
CA GLN A 125 -3.67 -11.55 -6.69
C GLN A 125 -4.26 -10.20 -7.08
N ARG A 126 -3.39 -9.18 -7.13
CA ARG A 126 -3.73 -7.85 -7.65
C ARG A 126 -2.89 -7.56 -8.88
N VAL A 127 -3.53 -7.46 -10.05
CA VAL A 127 -2.85 -7.20 -11.31
C VAL A 127 -3.06 -5.74 -11.69
N ARG A 128 -1.98 -4.95 -11.62
CA ARG A 128 -2.07 -3.50 -11.81
C ARG A 128 -1.95 -3.06 -13.25
N GLY A 129 -1.31 -3.84 -14.12
CA GLY A 129 -1.07 -3.42 -15.52
C GLY A 129 -0.18 -2.19 -15.68
N LEU A 130 0.51 -1.75 -14.63
CA LEU A 130 1.33 -0.55 -14.67
C LEU A 130 2.79 -0.95 -14.75
N ARG A 131 3.50 -0.40 -15.74
CA ARG A 131 4.95 -0.57 -15.82
C ARG A 131 5.57 -0.14 -14.48
N PRO A 132 6.47 -0.95 -13.90
CA PRO A 132 7.19 -0.52 -12.72
C PRO A 132 7.81 0.85 -13.00
N LEU A 133 7.59 1.81 -12.10
CA LEU A 133 8.36 3.05 -12.06
C LEU A 133 9.79 2.64 -11.70
N PHE A 134 10.56 2.13 -12.66
CA PHE A 134 11.92 1.69 -12.43
C PHE A 134 12.75 2.90 -11.99
N PRO A 135 13.36 2.89 -10.78
CA PRO A 135 14.39 3.85 -10.43
C PRO A 135 15.74 3.49 -11.09
N ARG A 136 15.77 2.52 -12.00
CA ARG A 136 17.02 1.98 -12.59
C ARG A 136 17.80 3.02 -13.38
N LYS A 137 17.12 4.06 -13.92
CA LYS A 137 17.79 5.19 -14.60
C LYS A 137 18.52 6.13 -13.65
N TRP A 138 18.20 6.14 -12.35
CA TRP A 138 18.85 7.00 -11.37
C TRP A 138 20.12 6.38 -10.75
N HIS A 139 20.32 5.06 -10.86
CA HIS A 139 21.52 4.42 -10.31
C HIS A 139 22.81 4.88 -11.00
N LYS A 140 22.77 5.13 -12.32
CA LYS A 140 23.93 5.64 -13.06
C LYS A 140 24.35 7.05 -12.61
N PRO A 141 23.47 8.08 -12.62
CA PRO A 141 23.85 9.40 -12.15
C PRO A 141 24.20 9.43 -10.66
N VAL A 142 23.51 8.64 -9.82
CA VAL A 142 23.84 8.52 -8.38
C VAL A 142 25.22 7.92 -8.16
N ALA A 143 25.58 6.86 -8.88
CA ALA A 143 26.91 6.24 -8.78
C ALA A 143 28.01 7.20 -9.25
N ILE A 144 27.75 7.96 -10.32
CA ILE A 144 28.68 8.99 -10.82
C ILE A 144 28.85 10.10 -9.78
N CYS A 145 27.76 10.64 -9.22
CA CYS A 145 27.84 11.66 -8.17
C CYS A 145 28.55 11.16 -6.90
N ALA A 146 28.28 9.92 -6.48
CA ALA A 146 28.97 9.31 -5.34
C ALA A 146 30.48 9.13 -5.61
N GLY A 147 30.85 8.74 -6.83
CA GLY A 147 32.24 8.66 -7.27
C GLY A 147 32.94 10.02 -7.25
N ILE A 148 32.30 11.07 -7.77
CA ILE A 148 32.83 12.45 -7.76
C ILE A 148 33.00 12.96 -6.33
N ALA A 149 31.97 12.80 -5.48
CA ALA A 149 32.03 13.22 -4.08
C ALA A 149 33.10 12.45 -3.30
N GLY A 150 33.23 11.14 -3.55
CA GLY A 150 34.29 10.31 -2.99
C GLY A 150 35.68 10.78 -3.42
N MET A 151 35.88 11.09 -4.70
CA MET A 151 37.15 11.64 -5.19
C MET A 151 37.45 13.03 -4.60
N ALA A 152 36.45 13.91 -4.50
CA ALA A 152 36.61 15.22 -3.89
C ALA A 152 36.96 15.12 -2.39
N LEU A 153 36.34 14.19 -1.66
CA LEU A 153 36.66 13.93 -0.26
C LEU A 153 38.06 13.34 -0.10
N MET A 154 38.45 12.40 -0.96
CA MET A 154 39.81 11.83 -0.96
C MET A 154 40.86 12.89 -1.31
N ALA A 155 40.60 13.77 -2.28
CA ALA A 155 41.46 14.89 -2.61
C ALA A 155 41.54 15.91 -1.47
N TYR A 156 40.41 16.18 -0.79
CA TYR A 156 40.36 17.05 0.38
C TYR A 156 41.16 16.47 1.56
N LEU A 157 40.99 15.19 1.86
CA LEU A 157 41.75 14.50 2.93
C LEU A 157 43.24 14.39 2.58
N ALA A 158 43.58 14.13 1.32
CA ALA A 158 44.96 14.20 0.82
C ALA A 158 45.54 15.62 0.94
N SER A 159 44.73 16.66 0.69
CA SER A 159 45.14 18.06 0.85
C SER A 159 45.29 18.48 2.32
N LEU A 160 44.52 17.87 3.23
CA LEU A 160 44.62 18.09 4.68
C LEU A 160 45.84 17.39 5.30
N GLY A 161 46.29 16.27 4.71
CA GLY A 161 47.60 15.67 5.01
C GLY A 161 48.78 16.58 4.65
N MET A 162 48.53 17.72 4.00
CA MET A 162 49.51 18.71 3.57
C MET A 162 49.36 20.05 4.31
N TRP A 163 48.87 20.01 5.55
CA TRP A 163 48.88 21.15 6.47
C TRP A 163 50.25 21.37 7.13
N ALA A 164 51.28 21.61 6.33
CA ALA A 164 52.45 22.34 6.82
C ALA A 164 52.78 23.55 5.94
N ALA A 165 52.38 23.56 4.66
CA ALA A 165 52.65 24.67 3.77
C ALA A 165 51.39 25.56 3.56
N TRP A 166 50.98 26.19 4.65
CA TRP A 166 51.05 27.66 4.69
C TRP A 166 49.88 28.53 4.22
N ARG A 167 48.87 28.09 3.45
CA ARG A 167 47.80 29.03 3.00
C ARG A 167 46.46 28.30 2.78
N ALA A 168 45.58 28.13 3.75
CA ALA A 168 45.12 29.18 4.65
C ALA A 168 44.31 30.24 3.86
N VAL A 169 43.83 31.29 4.48
CA VAL A 169 44.08 32.60 3.87
C VAL A 169 42.99 33.07 2.88
N SER A 170 43.20 32.95 1.57
CA SER A 170 42.65 33.95 0.63
C SER A 170 41.57 33.48 -0.36
N SER A 171 41.54 32.20 -0.77
CA SER A 171 40.70 31.79 -1.91
C SER A 171 39.33 31.23 -1.54
N ILE A 172 39.16 30.71 -0.32
CA ILE A 172 37.92 30.09 0.16
C ILE A 172 36.79 31.15 0.31
N GLY A 173 37.14 32.41 0.52
CA GLY A 173 36.18 33.52 0.60
C GLY A 173 35.49 33.87 -0.74
N ARG A 174 36.08 33.51 -1.89
CA ARG A 174 35.52 33.80 -3.22
C ARG A 174 34.68 32.64 -3.77
N PHE A 175 35.07 31.40 -3.43
CA PHE A 175 34.38 30.18 -3.86
C PHE A 175 33.00 29.99 -3.17
N LEU A 176 32.85 30.44 -1.92
CA LEU A 176 31.57 30.36 -1.20
C LEU A 176 30.50 31.33 -1.76
N LEU A 177 30.91 32.39 -2.45
CA LEU A 177 30.02 33.37 -3.08
C LEU A 177 29.54 32.93 -4.47
N GLU A 178 30.35 32.18 -5.22
CA GLU A 178 29.95 31.59 -6.52
C GLU A 178 29.11 30.31 -6.38
N MET A 179 29.16 29.63 -5.22
CA MET A 179 28.35 28.43 -4.93
C MET A 179 26.85 28.73 -4.72
N PHE A 180 26.46 30.01 -4.70
CA PHE A 180 25.11 30.49 -4.36
C PHE A 180 24.22 30.86 -5.55
N GLU A 181 24.62 30.56 -6.80
CA GLU A 181 23.69 30.62 -7.93
C GLU A 181 22.88 29.32 -8.02
N SER A 182 21.75 29.29 -7.30
CA SER A 182 20.40 28.75 -7.59
C SER A 182 20.16 27.45 -8.41
N LYS A 183 21.12 26.89 -9.15
CA LYS A 183 20.99 25.69 -10.01
C LYS A 183 21.45 24.39 -9.32
N TRP A 184 22.37 24.45 -8.35
CA TRP A 184 22.90 23.26 -7.66
C TRP A 184 22.00 22.70 -6.56
N LEU A 185 20.96 23.44 -6.13
CA LEU A 185 19.94 22.91 -5.22
C LEU A 185 19.26 21.65 -5.80
N MET A 186 19.08 21.56 -7.12
CA MET A 186 18.50 20.35 -7.74
C MET A 186 19.43 19.12 -7.68
N VAL A 187 20.75 19.31 -7.60
CA VAL A 187 21.74 18.21 -7.61
C VAL A 187 22.15 17.80 -6.19
N ALA A 188 22.26 18.76 -5.26
CA ALA A 188 22.62 18.49 -3.86
C ALA A 188 21.49 17.84 -3.02
N PHE A 189 20.22 17.96 -3.44
CA PHE A 189 19.10 17.31 -2.77
C PHE A 189 18.92 15.82 -3.15
N SER A 190 19.60 15.34 -4.19
CA SER A 190 19.53 13.94 -4.64
C SER A 190 20.26 12.96 -3.67
N PRO A 191 21.46 13.27 -3.15
CA PRO A 191 22.07 12.49 -2.07
C PRO A 191 21.31 12.55 -0.75
N ALA A 192 20.71 13.70 -0.41
CA ALA A 192 19.94 13.85 0.82
C ALA A 192 18.76 12.86 0.87
N LEU A 193 18.09 12.61 -0.26
CA LEU A 193 17.02 11.59 -0.36
C LEU A 193 17.51 10.16 -0.12
N LEU A 194 18.79 9.86 -0.42
CA LEU A 194 19.39 8.54 -0.15
C LEU A 194 19.71 8.36 1.34
N VAL A 195 20.04 9.43 2.06
CA VAL A 195 20.28 9.42 3.53
C VAL A 195 18.97 9.53 4.32
N LEU A 196 17.97 10.23 3.80
CA LEU A 196 16.66 10.41 4.46
C LEU A 196 15.92 9.09 4.66
N ARG A 197 15.96 8.18 3.67
CA ARG A 197 15.27 6.87 3.76
C ARG A 197 15.74 5.99 4.93
N PRO A 198 17.06 5.74 5.12
CA PRO A 198 17.53 4.95 6.25
C PRO A 198 17.27 5.63 7.60
N VAL A 199 17.33 6.97 7.66
CA VAL A 199 17.00 7.72 8.88
C VAL A 199 15.52 7.59 9.23
N LEU A 200 14.61 7.82 8.28
CA LEU A 200 13.17 7.63 8.47
C LEU A 200 12.84 6.19 8.86
N GLY A 201 13.47 5.20 8.21
CA GLY A 201 13.32 3.79 8.58
C GLY A 201 13.85 3.46 9.98
N ARG A 202 14.91 4.13 10.44
CA ARG A 202 15.42 3.99 11.82
C ARG A 202 14.47 4.63 12.83
N ILE A 203 13.91 5.80 12.52
CA ILE A 203 12.90 6.48 13.36
C ILE A 203 11.64 5.61 13.47
N ASN A 204 11.12 5.06 12.37
CA ASN A 204 9.94 4.21 12.38
C ASN A 204 10.18 2.92 13.17
N ARG A 205 11.34 2.27 12.99
CA ARG A 205 11.71 1.10 13.80
C ARG A 205 11.81 1.43 15.29
N TRP A 206 12.36 2.59 15.63
CA TRP A 206 12.44 3.04 17.02
C TRP A 206 11.06 3.34 17.61
N ARG A 207 10.16 3.99 16.86
CA ARG A 207 8.76 4.21 17.24
C ARG A 207 8.02 2.88 17.45
N ALA A 208 8.23 1.92 16.53
CA ALA A 208 7.67 0.57 16.63
C ALA A 208 8.15 -0.17 17.88
N ARG A 209 9.46 -0.13 18.16
CA ARG A 209 10.05 -0.70 19.39
C ARG A 209 9.56 -0.02 20.67
N ARG A 210 9.10 1.23 20.60
CA ARG A 210 8.48 1.93 21.72
C ARG A 210 6.98 1.68 21.83
N GLY A 211 6.38 0.99 20.87
CA GLY A 211 4.94 0.76 20.78
C GLY A 211 4.13 2.00 20.42
N THR A 212 4.74 3.10 19.95
CA THR A 212 3.98 4.32 19.57
C THR A 212 3.39 4.25 18.16
N LEU A 213 3.87 3.29 17.37
CA LEU A 213 3.45 3.02 16.00
C LEU A 213 3.46 1.51 15.84
N LEU A 214 2.43 0.95 15.25
CA LEU A 214 2.43 -0.43 14.77
C LEU A 214 2.48 -0.38 13.23
N PRO A 215 3.67 -0.59 12.63
CA PRO A 215 3.81 -0.52 11.19
C PRO A 215 3.35 -1.80 10.51
N SER A 216 2.73 -1.67 9.34
CA SER A 216 2.56 -2.81 8.45
C SER A 216 3.87 -3.15 7.73
N SER A 217 4.00 -4.41 7.30
CA SER A 217 5.16 -4.81 6.49
C SER A 217 4.95 -4.34 5.05
N GLY A 218 5.60 -3.24 4.66
CA GLY A 218 5.62 -2.76 3.28
C GLY A 218 4.91 -1.42 3.07
N ARG A 219 4.08 -1.32 2.03
CA ARG A 219 3.28 -0.12 1.69
C ARG A 219 1.82 -0.25 2.16
N GLY A 220 1.62 -0.80 3.35
CA GLY A 220 0.30 -0.93 3.95
C GLY A 220 -0.03 0.24 4.89
N PRO A 221 -1.22 0.23 5.50
CA PRO A 221 -1.56 1.17 6.54
C PRO A 221 -0.76 0.92 7.81
N ASP A 222 -0.53 1.95 8.61
CA ASP A 222 0.09 1.87 9.92
C ASP A 222 -0.95 2.23 11.00
N LEU A 223 -0.74 1.72 12.22
CA LEU A 223 -1.58 2.02 13.37
C LEU A 223 -0.85 2.90 14.36
N ARG A 224 -1.54 3.90 14.89
CA ARG A 224 -1.03 4.77 15.95
C ARG A 224 -2.14 5.09 16.91
N ALA A 225 -1.87 5.06 18.20
CA ALA A 225 -2.77 5.62 19.18
C ALA A 225 -2.26 6.99 19.63
N ASP A 226 -3.17 7.95 19.74
CA ASP A 226 -2.87 9.27 20.27
C ASP A 226 -3.04 9.33 21.81
N SER A 227 -2.71 10.47 22.40
CA SER A 227 -2.85 10.69 23.84
C SER A 227 -4.30 10.83 24.29
N SER A 228 -5.25 11.02 23.38
CA SER A 228 -6.69 11.09 23.68
C SER A 228 -7.34 9.72 23.83
N GLY A 229 -6.57 8.64 23.67
CA GLY A 229 -7.11 7.28 23.64
C GLY A 229 -7.79 6.96 22.31
N THR A 230 -7.45 7.63 21.21
CA THR A 230 -7.97 7.31 19.88
C THR A 230 -6.94 6.52 19.09
N LEU A 231 -7.35 5.34 18.63
CA LEU A 231 -6.64 4.52 17.66
C LEU A 231 -6.90 5.06 16.24
N GLN A 232 -5.83 5.37 15.53
CA GLN A 232 -5.85 5.99 14.23
C GLN A 232 -5.15 5.08 13.22
N ILE A 233 -5.80 4.85 12.09
CA ILE A 233 -5.27 4.06 10.97
C ILE A 233 -4.75 5.03 9.93
N PHE A 234 -3.45 5.02 9.68
CA PHE A 234 -2.78 5.93 8.77
C PHE A 234 -2.35 5.24 7.49
N HIS A 235 -2.37 5.96 6.37
CA HIS A 235 -1.65 5.55 5.17
C HIS A 235 -0.80 6.73 4.71
N GLY A 236 0.52 6.62 4.87
CA GLY A 236 1.41 7.77 4.71
C GLY A 236 1.14 8.82 5.78
N ASN A 237 0.71 10.02 5.39
CA ASN A 237 0.44 11.13 6.30
C ASN A 237 -1.05 11.36 6.58
N GLU A 238 -1.94 10.53 6.03
CA GLU A 238 -3.39 10.72 6.12
C GLU A 238 -4.05 9.69 7.03
N VAL A 239 -5.01 10.17 7.84
CA VAL A 239 -5.84 9.33 8.70
C VAL A 239 -6.97 8.75 7.86
N THR A 240 -6.98 7.44 7.68
CA THR A 240 -8.01 6.70 6.94
C THR A 240 -9.22 6.36 7.80
N ALA A 241 -9.00 6.06 9.08
CA ALA A 241 -10.05 5.77 10.04
C ALA A 241 -9.59 6.07 11.46
N THR A 242 -10.54 6.39 12.33
CA THR A 242 -10.32 6.58 13.77
C THR A 242 -11.30 5.72 14.56
N ARG A 243 -10.82 5.17 15.68
CA ARG A 243 -11.61 4.37 16.64
C ARG A 243 -11.18 4.78 18.04
N ARG A 244 -12.13 5.00 18.94
CA ARG A 244 -11.79 5.20 20.35
C ARG A 244 -11.33 3.89 20.96
N ILE A 245 -10.32 3.94 21.82
CA ILE A 245 -9.86 2.81 22.62
C ILE A 245 -10.70 2.78 23.89
N GLY A 246 -11.28 1.63 24.21
CA GLY A 246 -12.11 1.50 25.39
C GLY A 246 -12.78 0.13 25.50
N ALA A 247 -13.46 -0.08 26.62
CA ALA A 247 -14.18 -1.30 26.93
C ALA A 247 -15.68 -1.23 26.54
N SER A 248 -16.11 -0.16 25.88
CA SER A 248 -17.50 -0.04 25.42
C SER A 248 -17.69 -0.77 24.09
N PRO A 249 -18.92 -1.23 23.77
CA PRO A 249 -19.23 -1.73 22.44
C PRO A 249 -18.87 -0.69 21.37
N ARG A 250 -18.36 -1.14 20.21
CA ARG A 250 -17.89 -0.28 19.09
C ARG A 250 -16.59 0.50 19.35
N GLU A 251 -15.98 0.38 20.52
CA GLU A 251 -14.63 0.91 20.80
C GLU A 251 -13.58 -0.19 20.59
N ALA A 252 -12.40 0.20 20.14
CA ALA A 252 -11.28 -0.70 19.95
C ALA A 252 -10.80 -1.22 21.31
N PHE A 253 -10.93 -2.53 21.52
CA PHE A 253 -10.55 -3.19 22.76
C PHE A 253 -9.42 -4.20 22.55
N SER A 254 -9.45 -4.92 21.42
CA SER A 254 -8.45 -5.94 21.12
C SER A 254 -7.99 -5.91 19.67
N LEU A 255 -6.78 -6.41 19.46
CA LEU A 255 -6.17 -6.64 18.17
C LEU A 255 -6.06 -8.15 17.94
N LEU A 256 -6.59 -8.64 16.83
CA LEU A 256 -6.44 -10.04 16.41
C LEU A 256 -5.50 -10.11 15.20
N LEU A 257 -4.27 -10.56 15.45
CA LEU A 257 -3.37 -10.98 14.39
C LEU A 257 -3.75 -12.39 13.94
N TYR A 258 -4.16 -12.50 12.68
CA TYR A 258 -4.59 -13.78 12.14
C TYR A 258 -3.64 -14.28 11.06
N GLN A 259 -3.57 -15.61 10.97
CA GLN A 259 -3.08 -16.32 9.80
C GLN A 259 -4.18 -17.27 9.31
N TYR A 260 -4.58 -17.14 8.04
CA TYR A 260 -5.50 -18.03 7.37
C TYR A 260 -4.85 -18.51 6.08
N ASP A 261 -4.46 -19.78 6.03
CA ASP A 261 -3.66 -20.33 4.92
C ASP A 261 -2.37 -19.50 4.69
N SER A 262 -2.19 -18.95 3.48
CA SER A 262 -1.10 -18.02 3.12
C SER A 262 -1.39 -16.56 3.44
N LEU A 263 -2.60 -16.24 3.91
CA LEU A 263 -3.04 -14.89 4.21
C LEU A 263 -2.71 -14.53 5.66
N THR A 264 -2.31 -13.29 5.85
CA THR A 264 -2.16 -12.68 7.17
C THR A 264 -2.90 -11.36 7.21
N GLY A 265 -3.26 -10.93 8.40
CA GLY A 265 -3.84 -9.61 8.60
C GLY A 265 -4.05 -9.30 10.06
N LEU A 266 -4.70 -8.16 10.27
CA LEU A 266 -5.05 -7.67 11.58
C LEU A 266 -6.52 -7.26 11.59
N PHE A 267 -7.27 -7.74 12.56
CA PHE A 267 -8.59 -7.19 12.89
C PHE A 267 -8.49 -6.33 14.15
N ILE A 268 -9.22 -5.22 14.14
CA ILE A 268 -9.50 -4.42 15.33
C ILE A 268 -10.88 -4.85 15.82
N LEU A 269 -10.96 -5.37 17.04
CA LEU A 269 -12.20 -5.89 17.62
C LEU A 269 -12.63 -5.04 18.82
N ASP A 270 -13.93 -5.05 19.10
CA ASP A 270 -14.46 -4.52 20.36
C ASP A 270 -14.40 -5.57 21.49
N VAL A 271 -14.92 -5.18 22.66
CA VAL A 271 -14.94 -6.04 23.86
C VAL A 271 -15.74 -7.34 23.67
N THR A 272 -16.68 -7.37 22.70
CA THR A 272 -17.50 -8.55 22.39
C THR A 272 -16.84 -9.47 21.34
N GLY A 273 -15.68 -9.08 20.82
CA GLY A 273 -15.04 -9.76 19.70
C GLY A 273 -15.61 -9.37 18.33
N SER A 274 -16.48 -8.37 18.25
CA SER A 274 -17.05 -7.92 16.98
C SER A 274 -16.01 -7.14 16.16
N PRO A 275 -15.80 -7.45 14.87
CA PRO A 275 -14.77 -6.79 14.07
C PRO A 275 -15.19 -5.38 13.66
N LEU A 276 -14.43 -4.39 14.12
CA LEU A 276 -14.62 -2.98 13.82
C LEU A 276 -13.90 -2.54 12.54
N HIS A 277 -12.75 -3.17 12.25
CA HIS A 277 -11.92 -2.82 11.11
C HIS A 277 -11.00 -3.96 10.70
N HIS A 278 -10.84 -4.16 9.39
CA HIS A 278 -9.92 -5.17 8.83
C HIS A 278 -8.75 -4.54 8.07
N LEU A 279 -7.55 -5.04 8.38
CA LEU A 279 -6.29 -4.58 7.82
C LEU A 279 -5.50 -5.78 7.27
N PRO A 280 -5.78 -6.21 6.03
CA PRO A 280 -5.08 -7.34 5.42
C PRO A 280 -3.60 -6.99 5.17
N GLY A 281 -2.74 -7.99 5.26
CA GLY A 281 -1.29 -7.83 5.08
C GLY A 281 -0.49 -8.35 6.27
N ARG A 282 0.83 -8.25 6.17
CA ARG A 282 1.72 -8.79 7.19
C ARG A 282 1.98 -7.76 8.29
N TRP A 283 1.77 -8.20 9.53
CA TRP A 283 2.03 -7.43 10.75
C TRP A 283 3.01 -8.22 11.62
N LEU A 284 3.95 -7.53 12.24
CA LEU A 284 4.97 -8.17 13.06
C LEU A 284 4.44 -8.39 14.49
N PRO A 285 4.36 -9.65 14.98
CA PRO A 285 3.81 -9.93 16.31
C PRO A 285 4.54 -9.19 17.44
N GLU A 286 5.85 -8.98 17.32
CA GLU A 286 6.66 -8.30 18.35
C GLU A 286 6.26 -6.83 18.49
N TYR A 287 6.02 -6.17 17.36
CA TYR A 287 5.56 -4.78 17.36
C TYR A 287 4.11 -4.68 17.80
N ALA A 288 3.25 -5.63 17.41
CA ALA A 288 1.88 -5.66 17.88
C ALA A 288 1.81 -5.82 19.39
N HIS A 289 2.59 -6.75 19.98
CA HIS A 289 2.65 -6.95 21.43
C HIS A 289 3.10 -5.69 22.17
N THR A 290 4.15 -5.03 21.67
CA THR A 290 4.65 -3.80 22.29
C THR A 290 3.63 -2.66 22.19
N PHE A 291 2.94 -2.56 21.05
CA PHE A 291 1.89 -1.57 20.80
C PHE A 291 0.68 -1.78 21.70
N THR A 292 0.15 -3.01 21.77
CA THR A 292 -1.04 -3.31 22.58
C THR A 292 -0.75 -3.14 24.07
N LYS A 293 0.40 -3.61 24.55
CA LYS A 293 0.84 -3.42 25.94
C LYS A 293 0.93 -1.94 26.31
N ARG A 294 1.43 -1.08 25.42
CA ARG A 294 1.53 0.37 25.67
C ARG A 294 0.16 1.04 25.77
N HIS A 295 -0.81 0.56 25.00
CA HIS A 295 -2.10 1.23 24.82
C HIS A 295 -3.27 0.50 25.51
N ASN A 296 -2.97 -0.42 26.44
CA ASN A 296 -3.95 -1.22 27.18
C ASN A 296 -4.96 -1.94 26.27
N LEU A 297 -4.50 -2.42 25.11
CA LEU A 297 -5.30 -3.26 24.21
C LEU A 297 -4.98 -4.73 24.49
N SER A 298 -5.98 -5.59 24.31
CA SER A 298 -5.73 -7.04 24.30
C SER A 298 -5.13 -7.45 22.95
N LEU A 299 -4.23 -8.45 22.95
CA LEU A 299 -3.67 -9.02 21.72
C LEU A 299 -3.97 -10.51 21.65
N ALA A 300 -4.57 -10.93 20.55
CA ALA A 300 -4.77 -12.32 20.18
C ALA A 300 -3.95 -12.61 18.93
N VAL A 301 -3.24 -13.74 18.91
CA VAL A 301 -2.41 -14.17 17.77
C VAL A 301 -2.76 -15.62 17.45
N HIS A 302 -3.53 -15.86 16.40
CA HIS A 302 -4.06 -17.19 16.11
C HIS A 302 -4.03 -17.53 14.62
N ARG A 303 -3.85 -18.81 14.36
CA ARG A 303 -4.20 -19.39 13.07
C ARG A 303 -5.70 -19.66 13.09
N ILE A 304 -6.45 -19.01 12.21
CA ILE A 304 -7.91 -19.08 12.18
C ILE A 304 -8.39 -20.05 11.10
N SER A 305 -9.57 -20.63 11.31
CA SER A 305 -10.22 -21.50 10.33
C SER A 305 -10.81 -20.70 9.17
N ARG A 306 -11.19 -21.38 8.08
CA ARG A 306 -11.91 -20.74 6.97
C ARG A 306 -13.23 -20.13 7.44
N GLU A 307 -14.00 -20.87 8.23
CA GLU A 307 -15.31 -20.43 8.74
C GLU A 307 -15.17 -19.18 9.62
N GLU A 308 -14.17 -19.18 10.51
CA GLU A 308 -13.87 -18.02 11.35
C GLU A 308 -13.45 -16.81 10.52
N TYR A 309 -12.59 -17.00 9.50
CA TYR A 309 -12.19 -15.93 8.58
C TYR A 309 -13.39 -15.35 7.82
N LEU A 310 -14.28 -16.21 7.31
CA LEU A 310 -15.50 -15.78 6.62
C LEU A 310 -16.44 -15.02 7.56
N ASN A 311 -16.61 -15.48 8.80
CA ASN A 311 -17.44 -14.80 9.79
C ASN A 311 -16.88 -13.41 10.13
N LEU A 312 -15.58 -13.31 10.37
CA LEU A 312 -14.92 -12.03 10.67
C LEU A 312 -15.01 -11.05 9.49
N THR A 313 -14.71 -11.51 8.28
CA THR A 313 -14.75 -10.65 7.08
C THR A 313 -16.17 -10.20 6.75
N ARG A 314 -17.18 -11.07 6.86
CA ARG A 314 -18.59 -10.70 6.63
C ARG A 314 -19.15 -9.75 7.67
N ALA A 315 -18.73 -9.88 8.93
CA ALA A 315 -19.16 -8.99 10.02
C ALA A 315 -18.45 -7.62 9.99
N THR A 316 -17.31 -7.52 9.30
CA THR A 316 -16.52 -6.30 9.20
C THR A 316 -17.24 -5.25 8.35
N LYS A 317 -17.42 -4.04 8.90
CA LYS A 317 -18.11 -2.94 8.22
C LYS A 317 -17.20 -2.01 7.42
N ASP A 318 -15.90 -2.01 7.72
CA ASP A 318 -14.92 -1.16 7.08
C ASP A 318 -13.52 -1.81 7.10
N ALA A 319 -12.69 -1.47 6.11
CA ALA A 319 -11.36 -2.05 5.96
C ALA A 319 -10.41 -1.13 5.17
N ASN A 320 -9.12 -1.48 5.15
CA ASN A 320 -8.13 -0.87 4.25
C ASN A 320 -7.54 -1.96 3.32
N PRO A 321 -8.11 -2.17 2.13
CA PRO A 321 -7.66 -3.18 1.17
C PRO A 321 -6.32 -2.85 0.51
#